data_AF-A0A9E5N6Q0-F1
#
_entry.id   AF-A0A9E5N6Q0-F1
#
_cell.length_a   1.000
_cell.length_b   1.000
_cell.length_c   1.000
_cell.angle_alpha   90.00
_cell.angle_beta   90.00
_cell.angle_gamma   90.00
#
_symmetry.space_group_name_H-M   'P 1'
#
loop_
_entity.id
_entity.type
_entity.pdbx_description
1 polymer ?
#
loop_
_entity_poly.entity_id
_entity_poly.type
_entity_poly.pdbx_seq_one_letter_code
_entity_poly.pdbx_strand_id
1 'polypeptide(L)'
;MQPFEPEETRCYIQHQLSVAGISFSVQFTVESTGKIHDLSGGIPRMINVLCERAMMSAFIEGSRKIGVHNVVEGWESLNRTRTLGGRVL
;
A
#
# COMPACT_ATOMS: atom_id res chain seq x y z
N MET A 1 -2.82 19.37 0.06
CA MET A 1 -3.49 18.43 0.99
C MET A 1 -2.49 18.12 2.10
N GLN A 2 -2.90 18.16 3.36
CA GLN A 2 -2.04 17.76 4.47
C GLN A 2 -1.87 16.23 4.47
N PRO A 3 -0.74 15.69 4.94
CA PRO A 3 -0.60 14.27 5.21
C PRO A 3 -1.66 13.76 6.20
N PHE A 4 -2.07 12.51 6.04
CA PHE A 4 -2.90 11.82 7.01
C PHE A 4 -2.07 11.32 8.18
N GLU A 5 -2.63 11.44 9.38
CA GLU A 5 -2.13 10.74 10.57
C GLU A 5 -2.35 9.21 10.43
N PRO A 6 -1.76 8.37 11.31
CA PRO A 6 -1.88 6.91 11.22
C PRO A 6 -3.32 6.40 11.17
N GLU A 7 -4.19 6.93 12.04
CA GLU A 7 -5.61 6.55 12.10
C GLU A 7 -6.36 6.97 10.83
N GLU A 8 -6.10 8.19 10.35
CA GLU A 8 -6.68 8.71 9.11
C GLU A 8 -6.24 7.90 7.89
N THR A 9 -4.98 7.46 7.87
CA THR A 9 -4.44 6.57 6.82
C THR A 9 -5.21 5.25 6.79
N ARG A 10 -5.47 4.65 7.95
CA ARG A 10 -6.25 3.41 8.04
C ARG A 10 -7.70 3.62 7.55
N CYS A 11 -8.35 4.70 7.98
CA CYS A 11 -9.69 5.06 7.54
C CYS A 11 -9.75 5.31 6.03
N TYR A 12 -8.74 5.99 5.49
CA TYR A 12 -8.61 6.26 4.06
C TYR A 12 -8.49 4.98 3.25
N ILE A 13 -7.63 4.04 3.67
CA ILE A 13 -7.49 2.73 3.02
C ILE A 13 -8.83 1.99 3.02
N GLN A 14 -9.53 1.92 4.15
CA GLN A 14 -10.85 1.26 4.24
C GLN A 14 -11.87 1.93 3.32
N HIS A 15 -11.89 3.27 3.27
CA HIS A 15 -12.75 4.01 2.36
C HIS A 15 -12.46 3.67 0.89
N GLN A 16 -11.19 3.62 0.48
CA GLN A 16 -10.79 3.24 -0.87
C GLN A 16 -11.25 1.83 -1.24
N LEU A 17 -11.11 0.86 -0.32
CA LEU A 17 -11.61 -0.51 -0.53
C LEU A 17 -13.14 -0.54 -0.70
N SER A 18 -13.85 0.32 0.04
CA SER A 18 -15.30 0.45 -0.07
C SER A 18 -15.73 1.05 -1.41
N VAL A 19 -15.04 2.10 -1.86
CA VAL A 19 -15.30 2.72 -3.16
C VAL A 19 -15.04 1.74 -4.31
N ALA A 20 -14.00 0.90 -4.17
CA ALA A 20 -13.69 -0.15 -5.14
C ALA A 20 -14.60 -1.39 -5.02
N GLY A 21 -15.49 -1.47 -4.03
CA GLY A 21 -16.39 -2.60 -3.82
C GLY A 21 -15.71 -3.89 -3.35
N ILE A 22 -14.51 -3.79 -2.76
CA ILE A 22 -13.67 -4.94 -2.37
C ILE A 22 -13.42 -5.05 -0.86
N SER A 23 -14.13 -4.29 -0.03
CA SER A 23 -13.96 -4.31 1.44
C SER A 23 -14.07 -5.69 2.09
N PHE A 24 -14.82 -6.61 1.49
CA PHE A 24 -14.96 -7.99 1.98
C PHE A 24 -13.99 -8.98 1.34
N SER A 25 -13.35 -8.58 0.24
CA SER A 25 -12.46 -9.43 -0.57
C SER A 25 -11.00 -9.31 -0.19
N VAL A 26 -10.60 -8.17 0.40
CA VAL A 26 -9.22 -7.87 0.76
C VAL A 26 -9.17 -7.31 2.17
N GLN A 27 -8.26 -7.80 2.99
CA GLN A 27 -8.12 -7.37 4.38
C GLN A 27 -6.69 -6.94 4.69
N PHE A 28 -6.50 -5.64 4.92
CA PHE A 28 -5.26 -5.11 5.47
C PHE A 28 -5.22 -5.32 6.99
N THR A 29 -4.12 -5.88 7.47
CA THR A 29 -3.82 -5.96 8.91
C THR A 29 -3.54 -4.57 9.49
N VAL A 30 -3.74 -4.37 10.80
CA VAL A 30 -3.47 -3.08 11.46
C VAL A 30 -2.01 -2.67 11.26
N GLU A 31 -1.12 -3.64 11.41
CA GLU A 31 0.33 -3.51 11.24
C GLU A 31 0.68 -3.12 9.80
N SER A 32 0.02 -3.70 8.79
CA SER A 32 0.23 -3.31 7.39
C SER A 32 -0.20 -1.86 7.12
N THR A 33 -1.32 -1.40 7.70
CA THR A 33 -1.75 -0.01 7.53
C THR A 33 -0.82 0.98 8.21
N GLY A 34 -0.26 0.63 9.38
CA GLY A 34 0.80 1.41 10.03
C GLY A 34 2.06 1.47 9.17
N LYS A 35 2.50 0.34 8.61
CA LYS A 35 3.66 0.32 7.72
C LYS A 35 3.47 1.17 6.46
N ILE A 36 2.25 1.18 5.91
CA ILE A 36 1.90 2.03 4.76
C ILE A 36 1.98 3.51 5.15
N HIS A 37 1.45 3.88 6.33
CA HIS A 37 1.60 5.24 6.85
C HIS A 37 3.08 5.64 6.93
N ASP A 38 3.92 4.83 7.58
CA ASP A 38 5.34 5.13 7.77
C ASP A 38 6.10 5.35 6.46
N LEU A 39 5.86 4.48 5.46
CA LEU A 39 6.53 4.56 4.17
C LEU A 39 5.97 5.67 3.27
N SER A 40 4.69 5.98 3.41
CA SER A 40 4.03 7.03 2.63
C SER A 40 4.20 8.42 3.20
N GLY A 41 4.51 8.52 4.50
CA GLY A 41 4.43 9.76 5.26
C GLY A 41 3.02 10.35 5.26
N GLY A 42 1.98 9.51 5.24
CA GLY A 42 0.58 9.94 5.21
C GLY A 42 0.10 10.52 3.86
N ILE A 43 0.92 10.49 2.81
CA ILE A 43 0.58 11.12 1.52
C ILE A 43 -0.44 10.25 0.76
N PRO A 44 -1.67 10.72 0.46
CA PRO A 44 -2.74 9.90 -0.12
C PRO A 44 -2.35 9.18 -1.41
N ARG A 45 -1.62 9.87 -2.30
CA ARG A 45 -1.17 9.27 -3.55
C ARG A 45 -0.17 8.14 -3.32
N MET A 46 0.73 8.29 -2.36
CA MET A 46 1.71 7.26 -2.02
C MET A 46 1.06 6.09 -1.28
N ILE A 47 0.09 6.35 -0.41
CA ILE A 47 -0.73 5.33 0.24
C ILE A 47 -1.38 4.42 -0.82
N ASN A 48 -2.02 5.00 -1.85
CA ASN A 48 -2.65 4.22 -2.91
C ASN A 48 -1.65 3.35 -3.69
N VAL A 49 -0.49 3.92 -4.03
CA VAL A 49 0.57 3.18 -4.74
C VAL A 49 1.07 2.00 -3.89
N LEU A 50 1.28 2.19 -2.60
CA LEU A 50 1.69 1.12 -1.69
C LEU A 50 0.61 0.04 -1.53
N CYS A 51 -0.65 0.45 -1.40
CA CYS A 51 -1.78 -0.49 -1.34
C CYS A 51 -1.87 -1.35 -2.60
N GLU A 52 -1.73 -0.75 -3.79
CA GLU A 52 -1.74 -1.45 -5.07
C GLU A 52 -0.64 -2.51 -5.16
N ARG A 53 0.59 -2.14 -4.76
CA ARG A 53 1.74 -3.06 -4.76
C ARG A 53 1.60 -4.17 -3.73
N ALA A 54 1.10 -3.85 -2.54
CA ALA A 54 0.86 -4.84 -1.50
C ALA A 54 -0.26 -5.82 -1.88
N MET A 55 -1.32 -5.33 -2.53
CA MET A 55 -2.38 -6.19 -3.09
C MET A 55 -1.85 -7.12 -4.18
N MET A 56 -0.97 -6.63 -5.07
CA MET A 56 -0.33 -7.49 -6.08
C MET A 56 0.54 -8.59 -5.45
N SER A 57 1.36 -8.24 -4.47
CA SER A 57 2.19 -9.22 -3.73
C SER A 57 1.31 -10.31 -3.08
N ALA A 58 0.28 -9.91 -2.33
CA ALA A 58 -0.64 -10.87 -1.69
C ALA A 58 -1.40 -11.72 -2.72
N PHE A 59 -1.80 -11.13 -3.85
CA PHE A 59 -2.47 -11.86 -4.92
C PHE A 59 -1.58 -12.95 -5.54
N ILE A 60 -0.29 -12.67 -5.76
CA ILE A 60 0.70 -13.65 -6.24
C ILE A 60 0.85 -14.81 -5.24
N GLU A 61 0.78 -14.51 -3.95
CA GLU A 61 0.78 -15.51 -2.86
C GLU A 61 -0.56 -16.27 -2.72
N GLY A 62 -1.58 -15.95 -3.52
CA GLY A 62 -2.92 -16.51 -3.37
C GLY A 62 -3.65 -16.07 -2.09
N SER A 63 -3.17 -15.03 -1.43
CA SER A 63 -3.71 -14.49 -0.18
C SER A 63 -4.63 -13.30 -0.42
N ARG A 64 -5.69 -13.21 0.39
CA ARG A 64 -6.57 -12.03 0.49
C ARG A 64 -6.28 -11.18 1.72
N LYS A 65 -5.36 -11.64 2.59
CA LYS A 65 -4.92 -10.93 3.79
C LYS A 65 -3.56 -10.30 3.52
N ILE A 66 -3.48 -8.99 3.72
CA ILE A 66 -2.30 -8.19 3.44
C ILE A 66 -1.57 -7.91 4.76
N GLY A 67 -0.38 -8.48 4.87
CA GLY A 67 0.53 -8.32 5.98
C GLY A 67 1.59 -7.24 5.72
N VAL A 68 2.43 -7.00 6.73
CA VAL A 68 3.57 -6.10 6.61
C VAL A 68 4.54 -6.56 5.51
N HIS A 69 4.72 -7.87 5.33
CA HIS A 69 5.65 -8.42 4.33
C HIS A 69 5.25 -8.02 2.91
N ASN A 70 3.96 -8.08 2.56
CA ASN A 70 3.47 -7.66 1.25
C ASN A 70 3.71 -6.16 1.00
N VAL A 71 3.59 -5.32 2.03
CA VAL A 71 3.85 -3.88 1.96
C VAL A 71 5.35 -3.61 1.71
N VAL A 72 6.22 -4.31 2.44
CA VAL A 72 7.67 -4.19 2.29
C VAL A 72 8.13 -4.64 0.91
N GLU A 73 7.65 -5.78 0.42
CA GLU A 73 7.95 -6.27 -0.93
C GLU A 73 7.51 -5.25 -2.00
N GLY A 74 6.30 -4.71 -1.84
CA GLY A 74 5.77 -3.67 -2.72
C GLY A 74 6.64 -2.41 -2.75
N TRP A 75 7.12 -1.97 -1.58
CA TRP A 75 8.03 -0.83 -1.44
C TRP A 75 9.38 -1.07 -2.12
N GLU A 76 10.00 -2.23 -1.87
CA GLU A 76 11.27 -2.57 -2.50
C GLU A 76 11.16 -2.68 -4.02
N SER A 77 10.04 -3.22 -4.52
CA SER A 77 9.74 -3.28 -5.94
C SER A 77 9.73 -1.89 -6.59
N LEU A 78 9.07 -0.91 -5.95
CA LEU A 78 9.06 0.48 -6.41
C LEU A 78 10.48 1.10 -6.45
N ASN A 79 11.29 0.82 -5.43
CA ASN A 79 12.66 1.32 -5.37
C ASN A 79 13.57 0.68 -6.42
N ARG A 80 13.39 -0.61 -6.72
CA ARG A 80 14.09 -1.28 -7.83
C ARG A 80 13.72 -0.66 -9.17
N THR A 81 12.45 -0.37 -9.43
CA THR A 81 12.03 0.31 -10.68
C THR A 81 12.63 1.71 -10.79
N ARG A 82 12.70 2.47 -9.70
CA ARG A 82 13.36 3.80 -9.69
C ARG A 82 14.85 3.71 -10.00
N THR A 83 15.55 2.67 -9.55
CA THR A 83 16.98 2.48 -9.88
C THR A 83 17.22 2.06 -11.32
N LEU A 84 16.27 1.35 -11.95
CA LEU A 84 16.40 0.87 -13.33
C LEU A 84 15.94 1.90 -14.39
N GLY A 85 15.08 2.84 -14.02
CA GLY A 85 14.64 3.94 -14.90
C GLY A 85 15.64 5.09 -15.05
N GLY A 86 16.76 5.05 -14.33
CA GLY A 86 17.81 6.08 -14.34
C GLY A 86 18.88 5.86 -15.41
N ARG A 87 18.49 5.63 -16.67
CA ARG A 87 19.35 5.81 -17.87
C ARG A 87 18.53 5.67 -19.15
N VAL A 88 17.93 6.77 -19.58
CA VAL A 88 17.77 7.07 -21.01
C VAL A 88 18.49 8.41 -21.20
N LEU A 89 19.70 8.34 -21.74
CA LEU A 89 20.36 9.48 -22.39
C LEU A 89 19.73 9.66 -23.76
#